data_AF-A0A127MX56-F1
#
_entry.id   AF-A0A127MX56-F1
#
_cell.length_a   1.000
_cell.length_b   1.000
_cell.length_c   1.000
_cell.angle_alpha   90.00
_cell.angle_beta   90.00
_cell.angle_gamma   90.00
#
_symmetry.space_group_name_H-M   'P 1'
#
loop_
_entity.id
_entity.type
_entity.pdbx_description
1 polymer ?
#
loop_
_entity_poly.entity_id
_entity_poly.type
_entity_poly.pdbx_seq_one_letter_code
_entity_poly.pdbx_strand_id
1 'polypeptide(L)'
;MQTLQCTHRDYTIIARVFEHPGLPTPYAGGCQIIAPDGRSTRRQPLPTKMAFLADLDAAQHASIAHGKWLVDQSLDSDRDLFH
;
A
#
# COMPACT_ATOMS: atom_id res chain seq x y z
N MET A 1 14.15 -3.31 -10.02
CA MET A 1 13.27 -3.89 -8.99
C MET A 1 11.84 -3.66 -9.43
N GLN A 2 11.06 -4.73 -9.61
CA GLN A 2 9.67 -4.63 -10.04
C GLN A 2 8.81 -4.35 -8.80
N THR A 3 8.06 -3.25 -8.80
CA THR A 3 7.10 -2.98 -7.74
C THR A 3 5.90 -3.89 -7.91
N LEU A 4 5.59 -4.68 -6.87
CA LEU A 4 4.40 -5.53 -6.85
C LEU A 4 3.15 -4.66 -7.03
N GLN A 5 2.24 -5.08 -7.90
CA GLN A 5 0.95 -4.43 -8.10
C GLN A 5 -0.14 -5.47 -8.35
N CYS A 6 -1.38 -5.12 -8.05
CA CYS A 6 -2.55 -5.92 -8.39
C CYS A 6 -3.77 -5.06 -8.68
N THR A 7 -4.75 -5.64 -9.36
CA THR A 7 -6.09 -5.06 -9.49
C THR A 7 -7.01 -5.68 -8.43
N HIS A 8 -7.78 -4.86 -7.73
CA HIS A 8 -8.77 -5.28 -6.73
C HIS A 8 -10.02 -4.41 -6.84
N ARG A 9 -11.18 -5.00 -7.13
CA ARG A 9 -12.46 -4.30 -7.35
C ARG A 9 -12.34 -3.11 -8.31
N ASP A 10 -11.64 -3.30 -9.43
CA ASP A 10 -11.32 -2.30 -10.47
C ASP A 10 -10.34 -1.19 -10.06
N TYR A 11 -9.84 -1.18 -8.82
CA TYR A 11 -8.74 -0.32 -8.39
C TYR A 11 -7.40 -0.97 -8.67
N THR A 12 -6.41 -0.18 -9.10
CA THR A 12 -5.02 -0.64 -9.19
C THR A 12 -4.30 -0.28 -7.90
N ILE A 13 -3.73 -1.27 -7.24
CA ILE A 13 -2.95 -1.12 -6.01
C ILE A 13 -1.49 -1.39 -6.34
N ILE A 14 -0.61 -0.45 -6.02
CA ILE A 14 0.82 -0.52 -6.27
C ILE A 14 1.54 -0.50 -4.93
N ALA A 15 2.38 -1.50 -4.66
CA ALA A 15 3.27 -1.50 -3.50
C ALA A 15 4.34 -0.40 -3.66
N ARG A 16 4.38 0.52 -2.70
CA ARG A 16 5.31 1.64 -2.59
C ARG A 16 6.15 1.47 -1.32
N VAL A 17 7.09 0.53 -1.37
CA VAL A 17 8.04 0.26 -0.28
C VAL A 17 9.21 1.23 -0.37
N PHE A 18 9.55 1.87 0.75
CA PHE A 18 10.74 2.71 0.87
C PHE A 18 11.79 1.98 1.70
N GLU A 19 13.04 2.02 1.27
CA GLU A 19 14.15 1.39 1.97
C GLU A 19 14.89 2.42 2.82
N HIS A 20 15.22 2.04 4.05
CA HIS A 20 15.98 2.79 5.04
C HIS A 20 17.19 1.97 5.46
N PRO A 21 18.32 2.08 4.72
CA PRO A 21 19.52 1.31 4.99
C PRO A 21 20.04 1.54 6.42
N GLY A 22 20.54 0.48 7.05
CA GLY A 22 21.13 0.53 8.39
C GLY A 22 20.16 0.33 9.55
N LEU A 23 18.84 0.20 9.29
CA LEU A 23 17.87 -0.21 10.30
C LEU A 23 17.71 -1.75 10.31
N PRO A 24 17.42 -2.37 11.47
CA PRO A 24 17.11 -3.80 11.56
C PRO A 24 15.90 -4.22 10.71
N THR A 25 14.96 -3.29 10.49
CA THR A 25 13.79 -3.45 9.63
C THR A 25 13.79 -2.32 8.59
N PRO A 26 14.53 -2.47 7.48
CA PRO A 26 14.80 -1.35 6.59
C PRO A 26 13.63 -1.01 5.66
N TYR A 27 12.62 -1.86 5.53
CA TYR A 27 11.56 -1.68 4.53
C TYR A 27 10.31 -1.05 5.12
N ALA A 28 10.09 0.24 4.84
CA ALA A 28 8.86 0.95 5.15
C ALA A 28 7.77 0.63 4.10
N GLY A 29 6.78 -0.17 4.48
CA GLY A 29 5.67 -0.56 3.61
C GLY A 29 4.62 0.54 3.42
N GLY A 30 3.93 0.48 2.29
CA GLY A 30 2.85 1.39 1.94
C GLY A 30 2.39 1.17 0.51
N CYS A 31 1.23 1.67 0.14
CA CYS A 31 0.65 1.49 -1.18
C CYS A 31 0.21 2.81 -1.82
N GLN A 32 0.13 2.82 -3.15
CA GLN A 32 -0.60 3.83 -3.91
C GLN A 32 -1.80 3.14 -4.54
N ILE A 33 -2.95 3.81 -4.52
CA ILE A 33 -4.20 3.29 -5.09
C ILE A 33 -4.60 4.19 -6.25
N ILE A 34 -4.99 3.60 -7.37
CA ILE A 34 -5.52 4.29 -8.55
C ILE A 34 -6.95 3.81 -8.75
N ALA A 35 -7.89 4.75 -8.78
CA ALA A 35 -9.29 4.52 -9.05
C ALA A 35 -9.56 4.22 -10.53
N PRO A 36 -10.69 3.56 -10.85
CA PRO A 36 -11.12 3.34 -12.24
C PRO A 36 -11.28 4.62 -13.05
N ASP A 37 -11.58 5.74 -12.39
CA ASP A 37 -11.73 7.06 -13.01
C ASP A 37 -10.38 7.79 -13.24
N GLY A 38 -9.26 7.14 -12.91
CA GLY A 38 -7.91 7.66 -13.08
C GLY A 38 -7.39 8.51 -11.92
N ARG A 39 -8.20 8.82 -10.89
CA ARG A 39 -7.69 9.48 -9.68
C ARG A 39 -6.71 8.56 -8.96
N SER A 40 -5.66 9.13 -8.36
CA SER A 40 -4.69 8.37 -7.59
C SER A 40 -4.47 8.98 -6.22
N THR A 41 -4.25 8.12 -5.24
CA THR A 41 -3.88 8.55 -3.89
C THR A 41 -2.40 8.93 -3.85
N ARG A 42 -2.01 9.68 -2.82
CA ARG A 42 -0.61 9.69 -2.38
C ARG A 42 -0.25 8.31 -1.79
N ARG A 43 1.02 8.10 -1.44
CA ARG A 43 1.46 6.89 -0.73
C ARG A 43 0.74 6.79 0.62
N GLN A 44 -0.06 5.75 0.78
CA GLN A 44 -0.70 5.35 2.02
C GLN A 44 0.27 4.44 2.79
N PRO A 45 0.88 4.91 3.89
CA PRO A 45 1.79 4.08 4.68
C PRO A 45 1.03 2.94 5.37
N LEU A 46 1.72 1.83 5.62
CA LEU A 46 1.20 0.82 6.54
C LEU A 46 0.94 1.44 7.93
N PRO A 47 -0.02 0.90 8.72
CA PRO A 47 -0.26 1.34 10.09
C PRO A 47 1.03 1.34 10.92
N THR A 48 1.23 2.34 11.78
CA THR A 48 2.49 2.59 12.50
C THR A 48 3.05 1.37 13.24
N LYS A 49 2.19 0.49 13.77
CA LYS A 49 2.60 -0.74 14.47
C LYS A 49 3.24 -1.80 13.54
N MET A 50 3.04 -1.70 12.23
CA MET A 50 3.47 -2.67 11.20
C MET A 50 4.17 -1.96 10.04
N ALA A 51 4.66 -0.74 10.24
CA ALA A 51 5.13 0.11 9.15
C ALA A 51 6.47 -0.36 8.55
N PHE A 52 7.30 -1.02 9.34
CA PHE A 52 8.65 -1.44 8.96
C PHE A 52 8.77 -2.97 9.01
N LEU A 53 9.36 -3.54 7.97
CA LEU A 53 9.59 -4.98 7.83
C LEU A 53 11.06 -5.26 7.54
N ALA A 54 11.51 -6.44 7.97
CA ALA A 54 12.88 -6.91 7.75
C ALA A 54 13.12 -7.41 6.30
N ASP A 55 12.05 -7.78 5.60
CA ASP A 55 12.10 -8.38 4.27
C ASP A 55 11.29 -7.56 3.25
N LEU A 56 11.85 -7.40 2.05
CA LEU A 56 11.25 -6.59 0.98
C LEU A 56 9.97 -7.24 0.43
N ASP A 57 9.99 -8.55 0.24
CA ASP A 57 8.85 -9.28 -0.31
C ASP A 57 7.66 -9.23 0.67
N ALA A 58 7.92 -9.44 1.95
CA ALA A 58 6.95 -9.25 3.02
C ALA A 58 6.40 -7.81 3.04
N ALA A 59 7.27 -6.80 2.88
CA ALA A 59 6.84 -5.41 2.82
C ALA A 59 5.95 -5.12 1.60
N GLN A 60 6.26 -5.71 0.44
CA GLN A 60 5.45 -5.58 -0.77
C GLN A 60 4.08 -6.25 -0.60
N HIS A 61 4.04 -7.49 -0.10
CA HIS A 61 2.79 -8.22 0.13
C HIS A 61 1.91 -7.55 1.20
N ALA A 62 2.49 -7.09 2.29
CA ALA A 62 1.78 -6.33 3.32
C ALA A 62 1.18 -5.03 2.74
N SER A 63 1.94 -4.35 1.88
CA SER A 63 1.47 -3.14 1.18
C SER A 63 0.26 -3.43 0.27
N ILE A 64 0.27 -4.54 -0.46
CA ILE A 64 -0.87 -4.96 -1.28
C ILE A 64 -2.07 -5.29 -0.41
N ALA A 65 -1.89 -6.07 0.66
CA ALA A 65 -2.97 -6.41 1.59
C ALA A 65 -3.61 -5.16 2.20
N HIS A 66 -2.79 -4.19 2.59
CA HIS A 66 -3.27 -2.91 3.11
C HIS A 66 -4.05 -2.11 2.07
N GLY A 67 -3.56 -2.05 0.83
CA GLY A 67 -4.28 -1.38 -0.25
C GLY A 67 -5.64 -2.00 -0.54
N LYS A 68 -5.75 -3.34 -0.51
CA LYS A 68 -7.04 -4.03 -0.67
C LYS A 68 -8.01 -3.66 0.45
N TRP A 69 -7.54 -3.71 1.69
CA TRP A 69 -8.34 -3.32 2.84
C TRP A 69 -8.80 -1.85 2.76
N LEU A 70 -7.95 -0.93 2.31
CA LEU A 70 -8.33 0.48 2.13
C LEU A 70 -9.41 0.67 1.04
N VAL A 71 -9.32 -0.07 -0.07
CA VAL A 71 -10.36 -0.07 -1.12
C VAL A 71 -11.67 -0.60 -0.56
N ASP A 72 -11.64 -1.73 0.15
CA ASP A 72 -12.83 -2.31 0.76
C ASP A 72 -13.47 -1.33 1.76
N GLN A 73 -12.67 -0.67 2.61
CA GLN A 73 -13.19 0.34 3.55
C GLN A 73 -13.81 1.55 2.86
N SER A 74 -13.28 1.95 1.70
CA SER A 74 -13.82 3.09 0.96
C SER A 74 -15.14 2.77 0.29
N LEU A 75 -15.28 1.55 -0.23
CA LEU A 75 -16.51 1.09 -0.88
C LEU A 75 -17.59 0.70 0.13
N ASP A 76 -17.20 0.07 1.25
CA ASP A 76 -18.12 -0.60 2.17
C ASP A 76 -18.37 0.19 3.48
N SER A 77 -17.55 1.20 3.81
CA SER A 77 -17.56 1.83 5.16
C SER A 77 -17.31 3.34 5.17
N ASP A 78 -17.55 4.03 4.06
CA ASP A 78 -17.51 5.50 3.92
C ASP A 78 -16.15 6.15 4.23
N ARG A 79 -15.05 5.40 4.04
CA ARG A 79 -13.70 5.98 4.15
C ARG A 79 -13.34 6.73 2.87
N ASP A 80 -13.05 8.03 2.97
CA ASP A 80 -12.48 8.76 1.84
C ASP A 80 -11.02 8.35 1.59
N LEU A 81 -10.75 7.88 0.37
CA LEU A 81 -9.43 7.47 -0.12
C LEU A 81 -8.64 8.64 -0.72
N PHE A 82 -9.33 9.67 -1.20
CA PHE A 82 -8.76 10.70 -2.09
C PHE A 82 -8.73 12.09 -1.49
N HIS A 83 -8.92 12.20 -0.16
CA HIS A 83 -8.78 13.44 0.59
C HIS A 83 -7.36 14.04 0.54
#